data_AF-K1U9A1-F1
#
_entry.id   AF-K1U9A1-F1
#
_cell.length_a   1.000
_cell.length_b   1.000
_cell.length_c   1.000
_cell.angle_alpha   90.00
_cell.angle_beta   90.00
_cell.angle_gamma   90.00
#
_symmetry.space_group_name_H-M   'P 1'
#
loop_
_entity.id
_entity.type
_entity.pdbx_description
1 polymer ?
#
loop_
_entity_poly.entity_id
_entity_poly.type
_entity_poly.pdbx_seq_one_letter_code
_entity_poly.pdbx_strand_id
1 'polypeptide(L)'
;MDAGIPEEEIAFIHTADSEAKKKELFSKVRVGQVRVLLGSTAKMGAGTNVQDRLIALHDLDCPWRPSDLQQRLGRIVRQGNENEEVEIYRYVTEGTFDAYLY
;
A
#
# COMPACT_ATOMS: atom_id res chain seq x y z
N MET A 1 8.47 -15.40 -18.07
CA MET A 1 8.05 -13.99 -18.18
C MET A 1 8.82 -13.26 -17.11
N ASP A 2 9.79 -12.42 -17.47
CA ASP A 2 10.36 -11.50 -16.51
C ASP A 2 9.25 -10.51 -16.14
N ALA A 3 8.77 -10.55 -14.90
CA ALA A 3 7.60 -9.78 -14.44
C ALA A 3 7.88 -8.26 -14.34
N GLY A 4 8.95 -7.75 -14.94
CA GLY A 4 9.33 -6.33 -15.01
C GLY A 4 9.84 -5.72 -13.69
N ILE A 5 9.60 -6.38 -12.56
CA ILE A 5 10.04 -5.96 -11.22
C ILE A 5 10.81 -7.13 -10.60
N PRO A 6 12.09 -6.93 -10.22
CA PRO A 6 12.87 -7.91 -9.46
C PRO A 6 12.20 -8.27 -8.12
N GLU A 7 12.36 -9.51 -7.66
CA GLU A 7 11.74 -10.00 -6.43
C GLU A 7 12.20 -9.20 -5.20
N GLU A 8 13.46 -8.78 -5.19
CA GLU A 8 14.06 -7.97 -4.12
C GLU A 8 13.46 -6.56 -3.98
N GLU A 9 12.77 -6.06 -5.02
CA GLU A 9 12.06 -4.78 -5.00
C GLU A 9 10.62 -4.92 -4.51
N ILE A 10 10.17 -6.14 -4.18
CA ILE A 10 8.85 -6.47 -3.67
C ILE A 10 8.98 -6.90 -2.21
N ALA A 11 8.23 -6.25 -1.32
CA ALA A 11 8.29 -6.53 0.11
C ALA A 11 6.91 -6.72 0.73
N PHE A 12 6.85 -7.59 1.73
CA PHE A 12 5.66 -7.81 2.55
C PHE A 12 5.90 -7.27 3.96
N ILE A 13 5.05 -6.36 4.45
CA ILE A 13 5.19 -5.80 5.80
C ILE A 13 5.20 -6.87 6.91
N HIS A 14 4.62 -8.04 6.65
CA HIS A 14 4.52 -9.14 7.59
C HIS A 14 5.86 -9.86 7.84
N THR A 15 6.85 -9.71 6.95
CA THR A 15 8.20 -10.26 7.15
C THR A 15 9.07 -9.35 8.05
N ALA A 16 8.66 -8.10 8.25
CA ALA A 16 9.28 -7.16 9.19
C ALA A 16 8.70 -7.36 10.61
N ASP A 17 9.19 -8.38 11.30
CA ASP A 17 8.74 -8.80 12.64
C ASP A 17 9.21 -7.89 13.79
N SER A 18 10.18 -6.99 13.55
CA SER A 18 10.71 -6.07 14.55
C SER A 18 10.57 -4.61 14.11
N GLU A 19 10.53 -3.69 15.07
CA GLU A 19 10.47 -2.24 14.79
C GLU A 19 11.68 -1.76 13.98
N ALA A 20 12.86 -2.34 14.22
CA ALA A 20 14.06 -2.04 13.45
C ALA A 20 13.89 -2.44 11.97
N LYS A 21 13.42 -3.67 11.71
CA LYS A 21 13.17 -4.15 10.34
C LYS A 21 12.07 -3.35 9.65
N LYS A 22 11.00 -2.95 10.35
CA LYS A 22 9.96 -2.08 9.78
C LYS A 22 10.53 -0.72 9.39
N LYS A 23 11.33 -0.11 10.26
CA LYS A 23 11.96 1.19 9.98
C LYS A 23 12.89 1.12 8.78
N GLU A 24 13.68 0.04 8.67
CA GLU A 24 14.54 -0.22 7.51
C GLU A 24 13.70 -0.36 6.24
N LEU A 25 12.68 -1.21 6.26
CA LEU A 25 11.76 -1.42 5.14
C LEU A 25 11.12 -0.11 4.69
N PHE A 26 10.60 0.68 5.62
CA PHE A 26 10.02 1.99 5.32
C PHE A 26 11.04 2.97 4.73
N SER A 27 12.31 2.88 5.14
CA SER A 27 13.37 3.67 4.52
C SER A 27 13.60 3.25 3.07
N LYS A 28 13.65 1.94 2.78
CA LYS A 28 13.83 1.42 1.42
C LYS A 28 12.71 1.82 0.49
N VAL A 29 11.47 1.81 0.97
CA VAL A 29 10.29 2.24 0.20
C VAL A 29 10.36 3.73 -0.12
N ARG A 30 10.68 4.58 0.87
CA ARG A 30 10.79 6.05 0.66
C ARG A 30 11.83 6.44 -0.39
N VAL A 31 12.93 5.70 -0.49
CA VAL A 31 13.98 5.95 -1.49
C VAL A 31 13.75 5.19 -2.81
N GLY A 32 12.68 4.40 -2.92
CA GLY A 32 12.33 3.65 -4.14
C GLY A 32 13.13 2.36 -4.37
N GLN A 33 13.88 1.88 -3.38
CA GLN A 33 14.56 0.57 -3.45
C GLN A 33 13.56 -0.60 -3.35
N VAL A 34 12.43 -0.39 -2.65
CA VAL A 34 11.28 -1.28 -2.68
C VAL A 34 10.19 -0.55 -3.45
N ARG A 35 9.80 -1.10 -4.61
CA ARG A 35 8.79 -0.51 -5.49
C ARG A 35 7.38 -1.01 -5.20
N VAL A 36 7.27 -2.22 -4.63
CA VAL A 36 5.97 -2.81 -4.26
C VAL A 36 6.00 -3.17 -2.79
N LEU A 37 5.14 -2.54 -2.00
CA LEU A 37 4.95 -2.87 -0.59
C LEU A 37 3.55 -3.45 -0.38
N LEU A 38 3.50 -4.72 0.01
CA LEU A 38 2.29 -5.46 0.29
C LEU A 38 2.03 -5.50 1.78
N GLY A 39 0.77 -5.27 2.18
CA GLY A 39 0.39 -5.32 3.57
C GLY A 39 -1.11 -5.31 3.80
N SER A 40 -1.48 -5.36 5.08
CA SER A 40 -2.85 -5.37 5.55
C SER A 40 -3.17 -4.06 6.27
N THR A 41 -4.45 -3.68 6.30
CA THR A 41 -4.92 -2.54 7.11
C THR A 41 -4.50 -2.67 8.57
N ALA A 42 -4.48 -3.88 9.13
CA ALA A 42 -4.04 -4.09 10.50
C ALA A 42 -2.56 -3.75 10.74
N LYS A 43 -1.67 -4.10 9.80
CA LYS A 43 -0.22 -3.85 9.95
C LYS A 43 0.20 -2.46 9.46
N MET A 44 -0.56 -1.84 8.56
CA MET A 44 -0.22 -0.54 7.95
C MET A 44 -1.18 0.60 8.36
N GLY A 45 -2.20 0.31 9.15
CA GLY A 45 -3.24 1.25 9.57
C GLY A 45 -2.75 2.37 10.49
N ALA A 46 -1.64 2.18 11.20
CA ALA A 46 -1.04 3.23 12.02
C ALA A 46 0.46 3.42 11.72
N GLY A 47 0.93 4.68 11.72
CA GLY A 47 2.36 5.00 11.75
C GLY A 47 3.19 4.66 10.51
N THR A 48 2.56 4.31 9.38
CA THR A 48 3.29 3.98 8.15
C THR A 48 3.47 5.24 7.29
N ASN A 49 4.63 5.89 7.43
CA ASN A 49 5.03 7.08 6.66
C ASN A 49 6.00 6.66 5.55
N VAL A 50 5.46 6.31 4.39
CA VAL A 50 6.21 5.84 3.20
C VAL A 50 5.74 6.51 1.91
N GLN A 51 5.07 7.65 2.03
CA GLN A 51 4.31 8.30 0.97
C GLN A 51 5.15 8.90 -0.14
N ASP A 52 6.44 9.17 0.11
CA ASP A 52 7.32 10.02 -0.71
C ASP A 52 7.27 9.70 -2.21
N ARG A 53 7.16 8.42 -2.58
CA ARG A 53 7.21 7.96 -3.99
C ARG A 53 6.02 7.09 -4.39
N LEU A 54 4.95 7.08 -3.60
CA LEU A 54 3.79 6.21 -3.90
C LEU A 54 2.98 6.79 -5.06
N ILE A 55 2.89 6.05 -6.16
CA ILE A 55 2.12 6.45 -7.35
C ILE A 55 0.79 5.70 -7.50
N ALA A 56 0.69 4.49 -6.94
CA ALA A 56 -0.52 3.66 -7.04
C ALA A 56 -0.83 2.95 -5.71
N LEU A 57 -2.11 2.92 -5.35
CA LEU A 57 -2.66 2.12 -4.25
C LEU A 57 -3.61 1.07 -4.83
N HIS A 58 -3.40 -0.20 -4.47
CA HIS A 58 -4.19 -1.33 -4.94
C HIS A 58 -4.96 -1.95 -3.76
N ASP A 59 -6.25 -1.70 -3.69
CA ASP A 59 -7.18 -2.32 -2.76
C ASP A 59 -7.68 -3.65 -3.34
N LEU A 60 -7.03 -4.76 -2.95
CA LEU A 60 -7.38 -6.12 -3.38
C LEU A 60 -8.57 -6.72 -2.62
N ASP A 61 -8.96 -6.12 -1.50
CA ASP A 61 -10.05 -6.55 -0.64
C ASP A 61 -11.02 -5.39 -0.38
N CYS A 62 -12.31 -5.71 -0.24
CA CYS A 62 -13.35 -4.75 0.11
C CYS A 62 -13.55 -4.71 1.63
N PRO A 63 -13.00 -3.72 2.36
CA PRO A 63 -13.25 -3.62 3.79
C PRO A 63 -14.69 -3.18 4.06
N TRP A 64 -15.30 -3.76 5.10
CA TRP A 64 -16.67 -3.45 5.50
C TRP A 64 -16.87 -2.01 6.04
N ARG A 65 -15.80 -1.36 6.49
CA ARG A 65 -15.87 -0.05 7.14
C ARG A 65 -15.29 1.03 6.23
N PRO A 66 -16.04 2.10 5.94
CA PRO A 66 -15.52 3.24 5.17
C PRO A 66 -14.27 3.89 5.78
N SER A 67 -14.13 3.86 7.11
CA SER A 67 -12.95 4.38 7.82
C SER A 67 -11.66 3.65 7.43
N ASP A 68 -11.74 2.35 7.11
CA ASP A 68 -10.57 1.57 6.72
C ASP A 68 -10.07 2.02 5.33
N LEU A 69 -10.99 2.29 4.39
CA LEU A 69 -10.64 2.88 3.09
C LEU A 69 -10.02 4.27 3.25
N GLN A 70 -10.60 5.14 4.08
CA GLN A 70 -10.05 6.47 4.34
C GLN A 70 -8.63 6.39 4.92
N GLN A 71 -8.40 5.43 5.83
CA GLN A 71 -7.08 5.20 6.42
C GLN A 71 -6.05 4.75 5.38
N ARG A 72 -6.44 3.86 4.44
CA ARG A 72 -5.60 3.43 3.32
C ARG A 72 -5.32 4.57 2.35
N LEU A 73 -6.34 5.34 1.97
CA LEU A 73 -6.21 6.52 1.11
C LEU A 73 -5.23 7.53 1.69
N GLY A 74 -5.29 7.79 3.00
CA GLY A 74 -4.37 8.67 3.70
C GLY A 74 -2.91 8.17 3.75
N ARG A 75 -2.58 7.01 3.18
CA ARG A 75 -1.19 6.56 2.99
C ARG A 75 -0.57 7.12 1.73
N ILE A 76 -1.36 7.30 0.68
CA ILE A 76 -0.89 7.69 -0.65
C ILE A 76 -1.25 9.16 -0.96
N VAL A 77 -2.49 9.57 -0.66
CA VAL A 77 -2.93 10.96 -0.76
C VAL A 77 -2.49 11.68 0.51
N ARG A 78 -1.23 12.12 0.53
CA ARG A 78 -0.62 12.71 1.72
C ARG A 78 0.42 13.77 1.36
N GLN A 79 0.50 14.80 2.20
CA GLN A 79 1.55 15.82 2.09
C GLN A 79 2.93 15.15 2.13
N GLY A 80 3.81 15.58 1.23
CA GLY A 80 5.18 15.07 1.09
C GLY A 80 5.34 13.90 0.12
N ASN A 81 4.27 13.47 -0.57
CA ASN A 81 4.42 12.65 -1.77
C ASN A 81 4.98 13.54 -2.90
N GLU A 82 5.97 13.04 -3.63
CA GLU A 82 6.62 13.71 -4.76
C GLU A 82 5.73 13.73 -6.01
N ASN A 83 4.70 12.87 -6.07
CA ASN A 83 3.75 12.81 -7.18
C ASN A 83 2.58 13.78 -6.96
N GLU A 84 2.24 14.55 -8.00
CA GLU A 84 1.08 15.48 -7.97
C GLU A 84 -0.26 14.74 -7.97
N GLU A 85 -0.32 13.64 -8.71
CA GLU A 85 -1.49 12.76 -8.82
C GLU A 85 -1.09 11.33 -8.49
N VAL A 86 -2.05 10.56 -7.98
CA VAL A 86 -1.88 9.16 -7.59
C VAL A 86 -3.08 8.35 -8.04
N GLU A 87 -2.84 7.10 -8.39
CA GLU A 87 -3.86 6.18 -8.86
C GLU A 87 -4.37 5.30 -7.74
N ILE A 88 -5.68 5.10 -7.68
CA ILE A 88 -6.32 4.22 -6.69
C ILE A 88 -7.12 3.17 -7.44
N TYR A 89 -6.63 1.93 -7.38
CA TYR A 89 -7.27 0.77 -7.99
C TYR A 89 -8.00 -0.02 -6.93
N ARG A 90 -9.26 -0.34 -7.19
CA ARG A 90 -10.10 -1.21 -6.36
C ARG A 90 -10.54 -2.39 -7.20
N TYR A 91 -10.28 -3.58 -6.67
CA TYR A 91 -10.60 -4.81 -7.37
C TYR A 91 -11.88 -5.39 -6.80
N VAL A 92 -12.89 -5.54 -7.65
CA VAL A 92 -14.17 -6.15 -7.33
C VAL A 92 -14.41 -7.34 -8.25
N THR A 93 -15.13 -8.34 -7.76
CA THR A 93 -15.59 -9.44 -8.62
C THR A 93 -16.98 -9.13 -9.12
N GLU A 94 -17.19 -9.22 -10.43
CA GLU A 94 -18.51 -8.98 -11.03
C GLU A 94 -19.55 -9.96 -10.47
N GLY A 95 -20.73 -9.45 -10.14
CA GLY A 95 -21.83 -10.26 -9.61
C GLY A 95 -21.67 -10.71 -8.16
N THR A 96 -20.62 -10.29 -7.43
CA THR A 96 -20.50 -10.51 -5.98
C THR A 96 -20.95 -9.30 -5.18
N PHE A 97 -21.19 -9.51 -3.89
CA PHE A 97 -21.63 -8.46 -2.98
C PHE A 97 -20.64 -7.28 -2.90
N ASP A 98 -19.35 -7.52 -3.15
CA ASP A 98 -18.30 -6.50 -3.16
C ASP A 98 -18.57 -5.38 -4.18
N ALA A 99 -19.24 -5.69 -5.30
CA ALA A 99 -19.63 -4.70 -6.30
C ALA A 99 -20.71 -3.70 -5.82
N TYR A 100 -21.42 -4.01 -4.73
CA TYR A 100 -22.42 -3.12 -4.12
C TYR A 100 -21.87 -2.27 -2.98
N LEU A 101 -20.67 -2.56 -2.50
CA LEU A 101 -20.03 -1.87 -1.36
C LEU A 101 -19.17 -0.67 -1.80
N TYR A 102 -18.86 -0.57 -3.09
CA TYR A 102 -18.12 0.53 -3.71
C TYR A 102 -19.04 1.41 -4.56
#